data_AF-A0A4Y8KVW1-F1
#
_entry.id   AF-A0A4Y8KVW1-F1
#
_cell.length_a   1.000
_cell.length_b   1.000
_cell.length_c   1.000
_cell.angle_alpha   90.00
_cell.angle_beta   90.00
_cell.angle_gamma   90.00
#
_symmetry.space_group_name_H-M   'P 1'
#
loop_
_entity.id
_entity.type
_entity.pdbx_description
1 polymer ?
#
loop_
_entity_poly.entity_id
_entity_poly.type
_entity_poly.pdbx_seq_one_letter_code
_entity_poly.pdbx_strand_id
1 'polypeptide(L)'
;MPRPTLCAALLAAVLATTLAGCSGPVPVPTVATATATPTAVSPTGDGLLRIGTLFPLSGDHAASGAAQVAGSEVAAREIAARGGVLGQPVQLIHRNSVRDEAAAFASLTDRAVDAVLWDAQTAARPELAASVAPAALLSLSDLVNGGTPLAVGEDFATRLKLADPGLSDTAGAAEAYDGVIATALAAIVTGDDGAASLETGWVRVRQGPAVCTSWGECVLALQEGLQIEYQGLTGSQS
;
A
#
# COMPACT_ATOMS: atom_id res chain seq x y z
N MET A 1 -56.97 44.82 -35.94
CA MET A 1 -56.11 45.85 -36.58
C MET A 1 -55.05 45.14 -37.42
N PRO A 2 -54.87 45.53 -38.69
CA PRO A 2 -53.94 44.87 -39.62
C PRO A 2 -52.57 45.57 -39.73
N ARG A 3 -51.51 44.75 -39.98
CA ARG A 3 -50.23 45.02 -40.71
C ARG A 3 -49.20 45.97 -40.04
N PRO A 4 -47.89 45.98 -40.41
CA PRO A 4 -47.24 45.36 -41.59
C PRO A 4 -45.85 44.68 -41.39
N THR A 5 -45.45 44.02 -42.48
CA THR A 5 -44.14 43.56 -43.03
C THR A 5 -42.89 44.43 -42.82
N LEU A 6 -41.67 43.84 -42.90
CA LEU A 6 -40.53 44.29 -43.77
C LEU A 6 -39.35 43.28 -43.67
N CYS A 7 -39.00 42.58 -44.76
CA CYS A 7 -37.82 42.79 -45.64
C CYS A 7 -36.46 42.61 -44.91
N ALA A 8 -35.74 41.50 -45.11
CA ALA A 8 -34.82 41.24 -46.22
C ALA A 8 -33.56 42.14 -46.22
N ALA A 9 -32.39 41.54 -46.00
CA ALA A 9 -31.20 41.68 -46.86
C ALA A 9 -30.01 40.90 -46.27
N LEU A 10 -29.61 39.84 -46.96
CA LEU A 10 -28.26 39.29 -46.92
C LEU A 10 -27.29 40.29 -47.53
N LEU A 11 -26.15 40.54 -46.89
CA LEU A 11 -24.95 41.05 -47.53
C LEU A 11 -23.71 40.48 -46.84
N ALA A 12 -23.06 39.57 -47.56
CA ALA A 12 -21.74 39.04 -47.25
C ALA A 12 -20.68 40.10 -47.56
N ALA A 13 -19.74 40.29 -46.63
CA ALA A 13 -18.50 41.03 -46.88
C ALA A 13 -17.33 40.16 -46.40
N VAL A 14 -16.66 39.53 -47.36
CA VAL A 14 -15.40 38.81 -47.18
C VAL A 14 -14.29 39.86 -47.11
N LEU A 15 -13.61 39.97 -45.96
CA LEU A 15 -12.46 40.84 -45.78
C LEU A 15 -11.20 39.98 -45.74
N ALA A 16 -10.45 39.96 -46.84
CA ALA A 16 -9.16 39.32 -46.96
C ALA A 16 -8.07 40.22 -46.37
N THR A 17 -7.48 39.82 -45.24
CA THR A 17 -6.30 40.44 -44.65
C THR A 17 -5.05 39.63 -44.99
N THR A 18 -4.17 40.21 -45.80
CA THR A 18 -2.87 39.66 -46.14
C THR A 18 -1.88 39.92 -45.00
N LEU A 19 -1.42 38.86 -44.32
CA LEU A 19 -0.30 38.92 -43.38
C LEU A 19 1.03 38.85 -44.14
N ALA A 20 1.81 39.93 -44.10
CA ALA A 20 3.23 39.93 -44.44
C ALA A 20 4.03 39.37 -43.25
N GLY A 21 4.52 38.14 -43.35
CA GLY A 21 5.38 37.50 -42.35
C GLY A 21 6.85 37.73 -42.66
N CYS A 22 7.57 38.39 -41.74
CA CYS A 22 9.02 38.54 -41.77
C CYS A 22 9.72 37.21 -41.45
N SER A 23 10.60 36.76 -42.34
CA SER A 23 11.47 35.59 -42.17
C SER A 23 12.71 35.94 -41.35
N GLY A 24 12.73 35.52 -40.07
CA GLY A 24 13.95 35.45 -39.24
C GLY A 24 14.50 34.01 -39.20
N PRO A 25 15.82 33.82 -38.98
CA PRO A 25 16.42 32.48 -38.91
C PRO A 25 15.90 31.72 -37.68
N VAL A 26 15.37 30.52 -37.92
CA VAL A 26 14.84 29.62 -36.90
C VAL A 26 16.00 29.02 -36.09
N PRO A 27 16.03 29.14 -34.75
CA PRO A 27 17.01 28.43 -33.94
C PRO A 27 16.76 26.91 -34.04
N VAL A 28 17.80 26.17 -34.40
CA VAL A 28 17.77 24.71 -34.49
C VAL A 28 17.48 24.14 -33.09
N PRO A 29 16.51 23.22 -32.90
CA PRO A 29 16.30 22.60 -31.62
C PRO A 29 17.52 21.76 -31.25
N THR A 30 18.14 22.08 -30.12
CA THR A 30 19.17 21.27 -29.49
C THR A 30 18.59 19.88 -29.21
N VAL A 31 19.17 18.85 -29.84
CA VAL A 31 18.79 17.45 -29.62
C VAL A 31 18.99 17.14 -28.13
N ALA A 32 17.90 16.85 -27.42
CA ALA A 32 17.94 16.44 -26.03
C ALA A 32 18.82 15.19 -25.90
N THR A 33 19.86 15.30 -25.08
CA THR A 33 20.73 14.18 -24.71
C THR A 33 19.87 13.05 -24.15
N ALA A 34 19.97 11.85 -24.72
CA ALA A 34 19.24 10.68 -24.25
C ALA A 34 19.54 10.43 -22.77
N THR A 35 18.50 10.50 -21.93
CA THR A 35 18.56 10.07 -20.54
C THR A 35 18.97 8.60 -20.51
N ALA A 36 20.08 8.30 -19.84
CA ALA A 36 20.52 6.92 -19.65
C ALA A 36 19.38 6.10 -19.04
N THR A 37 19.04 4.98 -19.69
CA THR A 37 18.11 4.01 -19.12
C THR A 37 18.69 3.52 -17.79
N PRO A 38 18.00 3.69 -16.65
CA PRO A 38 18.52 3.19 -15.38
C PRO A 38 18.73 1.69 -15.50
N THR A 39 19.93 1.22 -15.13
CA THR A 39 20.24 -0.21 -15.06
C THR A 39 19.26 -0.86 -14.09
N ALA A 40 18.42 -1.76 -14.58
CA ALA A 40 17.49 -2.50 -13.75
C ALA A 40 18.29 -3.34 -12.74
N VAL A 41 18.17 -3.00 -11.45
CA VAL A 41 18.69 -3.84 -10.36
C VAL A 41 17.85 -5.11 -10.35
N SER A 42 18.50 -6.27 -10.31
CA SER A 42 17.78 -7.55 -10.21
C SER A 42 17.00 -7.61 -8.89
N PRO A 43 15.74 -8.06 -8.89
CA PRO A 43 14.99 -8.31 -7.65
C PRO A 43 15.78 -9.23 -6.72
N THR A 44 15.70 -8.96 -5.42
CA THR A 44 16.39 -9.74 -4.39
C THR A 44 15.51 -10.82 -3.78
N GLY A 45 14.19 -10.68 -3.86
CA GLY A 45 13.23 -11.71 -3.50
C GLY A 45 12.79 -12.58 -4.69
N ASP A 46 11.80 -13.44 -4.46
CA ASP A 46 11.35 -14.45 -5.40
C ASP A 46 10.07 -14.07 -6.17
N GLY A 47 9.52 -12.88 -5.92
CA GLY A 47 8.31 -12.36 -6.55
C GLY A 47 7.01 -12.93 -5.98
N LEU A 48 7.06 -13.68 -4.88
CA LEU A 48 5.92 -14.18 -4.13
C LEU A 48 5.92 -13.62 -2.70
N LEU A 49 5.30 -12.46 -2.50
CA LEU A 49 5.24 -11.82 -1.17
C LEU A 49 4.58 -12.74 -0.11
N ARG A 50 5.41 -13.32 0.76
CA ARG A 50 5.04 -14.13 1.93
C ARG A 50 5.21 -13.31 3.19
N ILE A 51 4.10 -13.10 3.90
CA ILE A 51 4.09 -12.37 5.16
C ILE A 51 3.81 -13.36 6.29
N GLY A 52 4.79 -13.53 7.18
CA GLY A 52 4.60 -14.19 8.46
C GLY A 52 3.93 -13.26 9.46
N THR A 53 3.10 -13.80 10.35
CA THR A 53 2.63 -13.05 11.52
C THR A 53 2.93 -13.79 12.81
N LEU A 54 3.20 -13.03 13.86
CA LEU A 54 3.41 -13.55 15.21
C LEU A 54 2.47 -12.85 16.15
N PHE A 55 1.30 -13.47 16.31
CA PHE A 55 0.23 -12.95 17.15
C PHE A 55 0.03 -13.87 18.37
N PRO A 56 -0.50 -13.35 19.48
CA PRO A 56 -0.80 -14.17 20.63
C PRO A 56 -2.06 -15.01 20.35
N LEU A 57 -1.92 -16.17 19.72
CA LEU A 57 -3.05 -17.02 19.31
C LEU A 57 -3.52 -17.98 20.42
N SER A 58 -3.00 -17.84 21.63
CA SER A 58 -3.38 -18.62 22.81
C SER A 58 -3.14 -17.84 24.10
N GLY A 59 -3.78 -18.25 25.19
CA GLY A 59 -3.68 -17.57 26.47
C GLY A 59 -4.59 -16.35 26.53
N ASP A 60 -4.29 -15.42 27.44
CA ASP A 60 -5.22 -14.33 27.80
C ASP A 60 -5.44 -13.32 26.67
N HIS A 61 -4.51 -13.25 25.71
CA HIS A 61 -4.58 -12.35 24.55
C HIS A 61 -5.01 -13.07 23.26
N ALA A 62 -5.59 -14.29 23.36
CA ALA A 62 -6.02 -15.05 22.18
C ALA A 62 -7.07 -14.32 21.33
N ALA A 63 -7.97 -13.56 21.97
CA ALA A 63 -9.04 -12.85 21.28
C ALA A 63 -8.50 -11.70 20.40
N SER A 64 -7.58 -10.89 20.92
CA SER A 64 -6.88 -9.85 20.15
C SER A 64 -5.93 -10.44 19.12
N GLY A 65 -5.31 -11.60 19.40
CA GLY A 65 -4.55 -12.35 18.39
C GLY A 65 -5.43 -12.80 17.21
N ALA A 66 -6.63 -13.29 17.47
CA ALA A 66 -7.61 -13.65 16.43
C ALA A 66 -8.08 -12.41 15.63
N ALA A 67 -8.26 -11.27 16.31
CA ALA A 67 -8.60 -10.01 15.66
C ALA A 67 -7.49 -9.55 14.68
N GLN A 68 -6.23 -9.65 15.09
CA GLN A 68 -5.07 -9.35 14.22
C GLN A 68 -5.01 -10.28 13.01
N VAL A 69 -5.25 -11.59 13.19
CA VAL A 69 -5.38 -12.54 12.05
C VAL A 69 -6.48 -12.09 11.10
N ALA A 70 -7.66 -11.76 11.61
CA ALA A 70 -8.79 -11.33 10.78
C ALA A 70 -8.47 -10.04 10.01
N GLY A 71 -7.80 -9.07 10.64
CA GLY A 71 -7.34 -7.84 10.00
C GLY A 71 -6.39 -8.12 8.84
N SER A 72 -5.35 -8.93 9.06
CA SER A 72 -4.42 -9.34 8.01
C SER A 72 -5.12 -10.05 6.85
N GLU A 73 -6.04 -10.96 7.15
CA GLU A 73 -6.78 -11.73 6.15
C GLU A 73 -7.75 -10.86 5.33
N VAL A 74 -8.36 -9.83 5.93
CA VAL A 74 -9.15 -8.83 5.19
C VAL A 74 -8.25 -8.10 4.18
N ALA A 75 -7.07 -7.64 4.59
CA ALA A 75 -6.13 -6.95 3.71
C ALA A 75 -5.69 -7.85 2.54
N ALA A 76 -5.28 -9.09 2.81
CA ALA A 76 -4.84 -10.02 1.77
C ALA A 76 -5.94 -10.30 0.73
N ARG A 77 -7.21 -10.43 1.16
CA ARG A 77 -8.34 -10.58 0.22
C ARG A 77 -8.56 -9.35 -0.65
N GLU A 78 -8.46 -8.14 -0.08
CA GLU A 78 -8.60 -6.90 -0.84
C GLU A 78 -7.48 -6.72 -1.88
N ILE A 79 -6.25 -7.10 -1.51
CA ILE A 79 -5.10 -7.12 -2.41
C ILE A 79 -5.32 -8.10 -3.56
N ALA A 80 -5.70 -9.34 -3.25
CA ALA A 80 -5.93 -10.39 -4.23
C ALA A 80 -7.08 -10.02 -5.21
N ALA A 81 -8.14 -9.39 -4.72
CA ALA A 81 -9.28 -8.94 -5.53
C ALA A 81 -8.89 -7.88 -6.58
N ARG A 82 -7.71 -7.26 -6.46
CA ARG A 82 -7.20 -6.23 -7.40
C ARG A 82 -5.89 -6.62 -8.07
N GLY A 83 -5.63 -7.91 -8.22
CA GLY A 83 -4.50 -8.43 -9.00
C GLY A 83 -3.23 -8.74 -8.20
N GLY A 84 -3.26 -8.56 -6.88
CA GLY A 84 -2.17 -8.97 -6.00
C GLY A 84 -0.95 -8.03 -6.02
N VAL A 85 0.18 -8.55 -5.56
CA VAL A 85 1.49 -7.91 -5.51
C VAL A 85 2.37 -8.59 -6.55
N LEU A 86 2.99 -7.82 -7.45
CA LEU A 86 3.82 -8.36 -8.54
C LEU A 86 3.10 -9.45 -9.38
N GLY A 87 1.77 -9.36 -9.48
CA GLY A 87 0.91 -10.31 -10.20
C GLY A 87 0.57 -11.59 -9.42
N GLN A 88 0.91 -11.66 -8.13
CA GLN A 88 0.70 -12.82 -7.27
C GLN A 88 -0.12 -12.46 -6.02
N PRO A 89 -0.97 -13.35 -5.50
CA PRO A 89 -1.64 -13.11 -4.23
C PRO A 89 -0.63 -13.12 -3.07
N VAL A 90 -0.86 -12.26 -2.07
CA VAL A 90 -0.09 -12.29 -0.82
C VAL A 90 -0.35 -13.61 -0.09
N GLN A 91 0.70 -14.25 0.41
CA GLN A 91 0.59 -15.46 1.22
C GLN A 91 0.80 -15.12 2.70
N LEU A 92 -0.22 -15.32 3.51
CA LEU A 92 -0.14 -15.15 4.95
C LEU A 92 0.23 -16.45 5.66
N ILE A 93 1.17 -16.37 6.61
CA ILE A 93 1.56 -17.49 7.46
C ILE A 93 1.47 -17.07 8.93
N HIS A 94 0.36 -17.40 9.58
CA HIS A 94 0.13 -17.06 10.98
C HIS A 94 0.82 -18.02 11.95
N ARG A 95 1.51 -17.48 12.95
CA ARG A 95 2.13 -18.23 14.04
C ARG A 95 1.76 -17.66 15.40
N ASN A 96 1.76 -18.54 16.40
CA ASN A 96 1.45 -18.20 17.78
C ASN A 96 2.73 -17.78 18.52
N SER A 97 2.76 -16.59 19.10
CA SER A 97 3.91 -16.05 19.83
C SER A 97 4.03 -16.51 21.30
N VAL A 98 2.97 -17.06 21.91
CA VAL A 98 2.90 -17.19 23.39
C VAL A 98 3.56 -18.45 23.97
N ARG A 99 3.68 -19.56 23.22
CA ARG A 99 4.13 -20.85 23.78
C ARG A 99 5.58 -21.23 23.45
N ASP A 100 5.93 -21.13 22.16
CA ASP A 100 7.25 -21.47 21.66
C ASP A 100 7.55 -20.56 20.47
N GLU A 101 7.98 -19.36 20.82
CA GLU A 101 8.27 -18.30 19.86
C GLU A 101 9.47 -18.67 18.96
N ALA A 102 10.45 -19.40 19.49
CA ALA A 102 11.59 -19.88 18.72
C ALA A 102 11.16 -20.87 17.62
N ALA A 103 10.29 -21.84 17.95
CA ALA A 103 9.71 -22.73 16.95
C ALA A 103 8.81 -21.99 15.96
N ALA A 104 8.09 -20.96 16.41
CA ALA A 104 7.30 -20.11 15.55
C ALA A 104 8.17 -19.39 14.51
N PHE A 105 9.29 -18.77 14.92
CA PHE A 105 10.26 -18.17 13.99
C PHE A 105 10.85 -19.17 13.03
N ALA A 106 11.38 -20.29 13.54
CA ALA A 106 11.98 -21.33 12.70
C ALA A 106 10.99 -21.79 11.63
N SER A 107 9.71 -21.94 11.98
CA SER A 107 8.68 -22.29 11.02
C SER A 107 8.39 -21.21 9.98
N LEU A 108 8.56 -19.92 10.29
CA LEU A 108 8.42 -18.84 9.32
C LEU A 108 9.64 -18.79 8.39
N THR A 109 10.85 -18.95 8.94
CA THR A 109 12.10 -19.03 8.18
C THR A 109 12.09 -20.20 7.19
N ASP A 110 11.65 -21.39 7.62
CA ASP A 110 11.52 -22.58 6.76
C ASP A 110 10.54 -22.38 5.60
N ARG A 111 9.64 -21.40 5.72
CA ARG A 111 8.65 -21.04 4.71
C ARG A 111 9.07 -19.87 3.84
N ALA A 112 10.30 -19.38 4.01
CA ALA A 112 10.88 -18.28 3.27
C ALA A 112 9.94 -17.05 3.26
N VAL A 113 9.47 -16.64 4.44
CA VAL A 113 8.74 -15.37 4.55
C VAL A 113 9.67 -14.19 4.27
N ASP A 114 9.12 -13.17 3.64
CA ASP A 114 9.84 -11.96 3.26
C ASP A 114 9.74 -10.88 4.33
N ALA A 115 8.60 -10.84 5.03
CA ALA A 115 8.35 -9.98 6.16
C ALA A 115 7.65 -10.73 7.30
N VAL A 116 7.90 -10.27 8.51
CA VAL A 116 7.23 -10.71 9.73
C VAL A 116 6.53 -9.50 10.37
N LEU A 117 5.23 -9.62 10.57
CA LEU A 117 4.43 -8.67 11.36
C LEU A 117 4.41 -9.12 12.81
N TRP A 118 4.98 -8.31 13.69
CA TRP A 118 4.97 -8.53 15.12
C TRP A 118 3.77 -7.84 15.79
N ASP A 119 3.16 -8.52 16.76
CA ASP A 119 1.97 -8.14 17.51
C ASP A 119 1.81 -6.63 17.80
N ALA A 120 0.57 -6.14 17.68
CA ALA A 120 0.24 -4.72 17.89
C ALA A 120 0.17 -4.31 19.37
N GLN A 121 0.03 -5.27 20.29
CA GLN A 121 -0.16 -4.99 21.71
C GLN A 121 1.16 -4.89 22.48
N THR A 122 2.22 -5.49 21.95
CA THR A 122 3.53 -5.59 22.58
C THR A 122 4.59 -5.04 21.66
N ALA A 123 5.41 -4.11 22.16
CA ALA A 123 6.50 -3.57 21.38
C ALA A 123 7.49 -4.68 20.99
N ALA A 124 7.96 -4.65 19.73
CA ALA A 124 9.05 -5.51 19.30
C ALA A 124 10.30 -5.24 20.15
N ARG A 125 10.91 -6.32 20.62
CA ARG A 125 12.19 -6.29 21.33
C ARG A 125 13.36 -6.23 20.34
N PRO A 126 14.47 -5.52 20.62
CA PRO A 126 15.55 -5.32 19.64
C PRO A 126 16.14 -6.62 19.05
N GLU A 127 16.21 -7.68 19.84
CA GLU A 127 16.71 -9.00 19.43
C GLU A 127 15.79 -9.74 18.44
N LEU A 128 14.54 -9.30 18.30
CA LEU A 128 13.55 -9.89 17.41
C LEU A 128 13.98 -9.80 15.94
N ALA A 129 14.54 -8.65 15.54
CA ALA A 129 15.00 -8.43 14.17
C ALA A 129 16.04 -9.48 13.73
N ALA A 130 16.98 -9.82 14.63
CA ALA A 130 17.96 -10.86 14.36
C ALA A 130 17.34 -12.27 14.27
N SER A 131 16.22 -12.50 14.98
CA SER A 131 15.54 -13.80 15.05
C SER A 131 14.69 -14.09 13.81
N VAL A 132 14.21 -13.05 13.12
CA VAL A 132 13.40 -13.18 11.91
C VAL A 132 14.20 -13.07 10.62
N ALA A 133 15.48 -12.70 10.69
CA ALA A 133 16.36 -12.64 9.53
C ALA A 133 16.36 -13.98 8.76
N PRO A 134 16.33 -13.96 7.42
CA PRO A 134 16.55 -12.79 6.55
C PRO A 134 15.29 -11.95 6.26
N ALA A 135 14.14 -12.23 6.88
CA ALA A 135 12.91 -11.47 6.66
C ALA A 135 12.98 -10.07 7.30
N ALA A 136 12.25 -9.11 6.72
CA ALA A 136 12.06 -7.80 7.30
C ALA A 136 11.11 -7.87 8.50
N LEU A 137 11.36 -7.08 9.55
CA LEU A 137 10.48 -7.00 10.72
C LEU A 137 9.66 -5.71 10.68
N LEU A 138 8.34 -5.82 10.75
CA LEU A 138 7.46 -4.69 11.02
C LEU A 138 6.77 -4.89 12.37
N SER A 139 7.05 -4.01 13.33
CA SER A 139 6.34 -4.00 14.61
C SER A 139 5.01 -3.28 14.44
N LEU A 140 3.89 -3.97 14.61
CA LEU A 140 2.57 -3.36 14.47
C LEU A 140 2.29 -2.34 15.58
N SER A 141 2.98 -2.46 16.72
CA SER A 141 2.97 -1.43 17.76
C SER A 141 3.38 -0.04 17.25
N ASP A 142 4.20 0.01 16.20
CA ASP A 142 4.70 1.27 15.62
C ASP A 142 3.64 1.94 14.74
N LEU A 143 2.55 1.22 14.44
CA LEU A 143 1.38 1.74 13.73
C LEU A 143 0.28 2.20 14.71
N VAL A 144 0.48 2.01 16.01
CA VAL A 144 -0.50 2.37 17.03
C VAL A 144 -0.51 3.88 17.27
N ASN A 145 -1.58 4.53 16.81
CA ASN A 145 -1.78 5.95 17.03
C ASN A 145 -2.54 6.21 18.35
N GLY A 146 -1.87 6.81 19.33
CA GLY A 146 -2.44 7.13 20.65
C GLY A 146 -2.09 6.17 21.79
N GLY A 147 -1.17 5.22 21.56
CA GLY A 147 -0.58 4.38 22.61
C GLY A 147 -1.38 3.14 23.02
N THR A 148 -2.56 2.93 22.45
CA THR A 148 -3.32 1.67 22.55
C THR A 148 -3.84 1.26 21.18
N PRO A 149 -3.91 -0.05 20.87
CA PRO A 149 -4.45 -0.52 19.59
C PRO A 149 -5.80 0.12 19.27
N LEU A 150 -5.96 0.56 18.04
CA LEU A 150 -7.06 1.41 17.64
C LEU A 150 -8.39 0.67 17.72
N ALA A 151 -9.39 1.38 18.24
CA ALA A 151 -10.77 0.95 18.12
C ALA A 151 -11.18 1.00 16.65
N VAL A 152 -11.73 -0.10 16.14
CA VAL A 152 -12.14 -0.20 14.74
C VAL A 152 -13.45 0.58 14.53
N GLY A 153 -13.54 1.32 13.41
CA GLY A 153 -14.81 1.92 12.98
C GLY A 153 -15.83 0.86 12.53
N GLU A 154 -17.12 1.21 12.51
CA GLU A 154 -18.23 0.28 12.19
C GLU A 154 -18.04 -0.46 10.86
N ASP A 155 -17.57 0.24 9.83
CA ASP A 155 -17.34 -0.36 8.51
C ASP A 155 -16.26 -1.44 8.54
N PHE A 156 -15.16 -1.20 9.26
CA PHE A 156 -14.11 -2.20 9.39
C PHE A 156 -14.52 -3.33 10.35
N ALA A 157 -15.24 -3.03 11.43
CA ALA A 157 -15.84 -4.05 12.30
C ALA A 157 -16.74 -5.02 11.51
N THR A 158 -17.53 -4.50 10.57
CA THR A 158 -18.35 -5.31 9.67
C THR A 158 -17.50 -6.21 8.78
N ARG A 159 -16.44 -5.68 8.16
CA ARG A 159 -15.50 -6.49 7.36
C ARG A 159 -14.83 -7.59 8.17
N LEU A 160 -14.42 -7.29 9.40
CA LEU A 160 -13.85 -8.27 10.33
C LEU A 160 -14.86 -9.37 10.67
N LYS A 161 -16.11 -9.03 10.99
CA LYS A 161 -17.16 -10.01 11.28
C LYS A 161 -17.57 -10.86 10.08
N LEU A 162 -17.48 -10.33 8.87
CA LEU A 162 -17.65 -11.11 7.65
C LEU A 162 -16.50 -12.09 7.44
N ALA A 163 -15.27 -11.72 7.81
CA ALA A 163 -14.10 -12.58 7.77
C ALA A 163 -14.17 -13.70 8.80
N ASP A 164 -14.52 -13.35 10.04
CA ASP A 164 -14.65 -14.26 11.17
C ASP A 164 -15.83 -13.84 12.06
N PRO A 165 -16.99 -14.51 11.94
CA PRO A 165 -18.16 -14.24 12.77
C PRO A 165 -17.90 -14.45 14.28
N GLY A 166 -16.91 -15.27 14.62
CA GLY A 166 -16.57 -15.67 15.99
C GLY A 166 -15.74 -14.65 16.79
N LEU A 167 -15.28 -13.56 16.16
CA LEU A 167 -14.45 -12.56 16.83
C LEU A 167 -15.12 -11.97 18.08
N SER A 168 -14.46 -12.04 19.22
CA SER A 168 -14.94 -11.42 20.47
C SER A 168 -14.21 -10.13 20.82
N ASP A 169 -13.19 -9.77 20.05
CA ASP A 169 -12.33 -8.60 20.21
C ASP A 169 -11.95 -8.09 18.80
N THR A 170 -11.51 -6.84 18.71
CA THR A 170 -11.03 -6.17 17.50
C THR A 170 -9.69 -5.46 17.69
N ALA A 171 -9.12 -5.49 18.89
CA ALA A 171 -7.84 -4.83 19.18
C ALA A 171 -6.71 -5.35 18.28
N GLY A 172 -5.95 -4.43 17.69
CA GLY A 172 -4.83 -4.76 16.80
C GLY A 172 -5.23 -5.08 15.36
N ALA A 173 -6.53 -5.24 15.06
CA ALA A 173 -6.98 -5.62 13.73
C ALA A 173 -6.68 -4.56 12.66
N ALA A 174 -6.77 -3.27 13.03
CA ALA A 174 -6.51 -2.16 12.12
C ALA A 174 -5.02 -2.08 11.78
N GLU A 175 -4.15 -2.23 12.78
CA GLU A 175 -2.70 -2.28 12.63
C GLU A 175 -2.28 -3.47 11.79
N ALA A 176 -2.83 -4.66 12.06
CA ALA A 176 -2.52 -5.86 11.30
C ALA A 176 -2.99 -5.77 9.83
N TYR A 177 -4.12 -5.11 9.58
CA TYR A 177 -4.58 -4.80 8.23
C TYR A 177 -3.62 -3.82 7.53
N ASP A 178 -3.33 -2.68 8.16
CA ASP A 178 -2.47 -1.65 7.57
C ASP A 178 -1.03 -2.15 7.38
N GLY A 179 -0.52 -3.00 8.27
CA GLY A 179 0.80 -3.61 8.14
C GLY A 179 0.91 -4.51 6.91
N VAL A 180 -0.14 -5.28 6.58
CA VAL A 180 -0.20 -6.08 5.35
C VAL A 180 -0.27 -5.16 4.12
N ILE A 181 -1.12 -4.13 4.14
CA ILE A 181 -1.27 -3.19 3.02
C ILE A 181 0.04 -2.42 2.77
N ALA A 182 0.66 -1.88 3.81
CA ALA A 182 1.92 -1.14 3.72
C ALA A 182 3.06 -2.02 3.19
N THR A 183 3.13 -3.29 3.60
CA THR A 183 4.14 -4.25 3.10
C THR A 183 3.89 -4.62 1.64
N ALA A 184 2.63 -4.81 1.25
CA ALA A 184 2.27 -5.04 -0.15
C ALA A 184 2.59 -3.84 -1.04
N LEU A 185 2.28 -2.62 -0.58
CA LEU A 185 2.64 -1.38 -1.30
C LEU A 185 4.15 -1.20 -1.36
N ALA A 186 4.89 -1.50 -0.29
CA ALA A 186 6.34 -1.46 -0.25
C ALA A 186 6.95 -2.32 -1.37
N ALA A 187 6.48 -3.57 -1.52
CA ALA A 187 6.91 -4.46 -2.59
C ALA A 187 6.59 -3.92 -4.00
N ILE A 188 5.43 -3.27 -4.18
CA ILE A 188 5.07 -2.64 -5.47
C ILE A 188 6.01 -1.47 -5.80
N VAL A 189 6.26 -0.57 -4.86
CA VAL A 189 7.07 0.64 -5.13
C VAL A 189 8.56 0.33 -5.31
N THR A 190 9.04 -0.80 -4.80
CA THR A 190 10.39 -1.30 -5.05
C THR A 190 10.47 -2.26 -6.23
N GLY A 191 9.35 -2.86 -6.63
CA GLY A 191 9.32 -3.93 -7.63
C GLY A 191 9.98 -5.22 -7.13
N ASP A 192 10.09 -5.39 -5.81
CA ASP A 192 10.88 -6.44 -5.16
C ASP A 192 10.34 -6.71 -3.75
N ASP A 193 10.24 -7.98 -3.39
CA ASP A 193 9.76 -8.45 -2.09
C ASP A 193 10.89 -8.83 -1.12
N GLY A 194 12.16 -8.77 -1.51
CA GLY A 194 13.26 -9.00 -0.57
C GLY A 194 13.27 -8.00 0.60
N ALA A 195 13.70 -8.46 1.78
CA ALA A 195 13.60 -7.71 3.03
C ALA A 195 14.14 -6.26 2.98
N ALA A 196 15.33 -6.04 2.41
CA ALA A 196 15.92 -4.71 2.29
C ALA A 196 15.09 -3.77 1.37
N SER A 197 14.46 -4.34 0.35
CA SER A 197 13.53 -3.63 -0.53
C SER A 197 12.25 -3.29 0.22
N LEU A 198 11.69 -4.21 1.01
CA LEU A 198 10.51 -3.93 1.85
C LEU A 198 10.79 -2.82 2.87
N GLU A 199 11.92 -2.86 3.57
CA GLU A 199 12.33 -1.82 4.52
C GLU A 199 12.45 -0.44 3.86
N THR A 200 13.05 -0.39 2.67
CA THR A 200 13.10 0.83 1.85
C THR A 200 11.70 1.27 1.41
N GLY A 201 10.86 0.33 1.00
CA GLY A 201 9.51 0.57 0.52
C GLY A 201 8.59 1.13 1.60
N TRP A 202 8.66 0.64 2.85
CA TRP A 202 7.86 1.15 3.98
C TRP A 202 8.13 2.64 4.25
N VAL A 203 9.35 3.12 4.01
CA VAL A 203 9.67 4.55 4.09
C VAL A 203 9.03 5.30 2.93
N ARG A 204 9.17 4.79 1.70
CA ARG A 204 8.68 5.46 0.48
C ARG A 204 7.16 5.61 0.45
N VAL A 205 6.41 4.59 0.89
CA VAL A 205 4.95 4.62 0.85
C VAL A 205 4.33 5.58 1.86
N ARG A 206 5.13 6.25 2.71
CA ARG A 206 4.67 7.22 3.73
C ARG A 206 5.19 8.64 3.51
N GLN A 207 5.89 8.91 2.41
CA GLN A 207 6.61 10.18 2.21
C GLN A 207 6.25 10.90 0.91
N GLY A 208 5.32 10.36 0.12
CA GLY A 208 4.88 10.97 -1.13
C GLY A 208 3.89 12.12 -0.94
N PRO A 209 3.71 13.00 -1.93
CA PRO A 209 2.74 14.09 -1.86
C PRO A 209 1.28 13.65 -2.11
N ALA A 210 1.06 12.44 -2.66
CA ALA A 210 -0.28 11.94 -2.97
C ALA A 210 -0.81 11.07 -1.83
N VAL A 211 -1.68 11.64 -0.98
CA VAL A 211 -2.34 10.87 0.08
C VAL A 211 -3.33 9.88 -0.52
N CYS A 212 -3.25 8.62 -0.08
CA CYS A 212 -4.19 7.56 -0.45
C CYS A 212 -4.58 6.77 0.80
N THR A 213 -5.84 6.31 0.86
CA THR A 213 -6.41 5.74 2.11
C THR A 213 -6.86 4.29 1.97
N SER A 214 -6.80 3.74 0.76
CA SER A 214 -7.13 2.34 0.47
C SER A 214 -6.15 1.72 -0.52
N TRP A 215 -6.09 0.39 -0.53
CA TRP A 215 -5.29 -0.36 -1.52
C TRP A 215 -5.56 0.10 -2.95
N GLY A 216 -6.84 0.25 -3.31
CA GLY A 216 -7.26 0.66 -4.64
C GLY A 216 -6.78 2.06 -5.04
N GLU A 217 -6.91 3.03 -4.14
CA GLU A 217 -6.45 4.40 -4.37
C GLU A 217 -4.92 4.46 -4.50
N CYS A 218 -4.21 3.75 -3.62
CA CYS A 218 -2.76 3.75 -3.63
C CYS A 218 -2.21 3.09 -4.90
N VAL A 219 -2.76 1.94 -5.31
CA VAL A 219 -2.34 1.27 -6.56
C VAL A 219 -2.63 2.16 -7.77
N LEU A 220 -3.78 2.85 -7.81
CA LEU A 220 -4.09 3.78 -8.91
C LEU A 220 -3.07 4.92 -8.98
N ALA A 221 -2.77 5.56 -7.85
CA ALA A 221 -1.78 6.63 -7.78
C ALA A 221 -0.38 6.16 -8.22
N LEU A 222 0.03 4.94 -7.82
CA LEU A 222 1.29 4.34 -8.25
C LEU A 222 1.32 4.05 -9.76
N GLN A 223 0.20 3.61 -10.34
CA GLN A 223 0.08 3.40 -11.80
C GLN A 223 0.16 4.71 -12.59
N GLU A 224 -0.24 5.83 -11.99
CA GLU A 224 -0.06 7.18 -12.54
C GLU A 224 1.37 7.73 -12.34
N GLY A 225 2.27 6.95 -11.72
CA GLY A 225 3.66 7.34 -11.46
C GLY A 225 3.83 8.30 -10.29
N LEU A 226 2.83 8.43 -9.41
CA LEU A 226 2.89 9.28 -8.24
C LEU A 226 3.66 8.59 -7.10
N GLN A 227 4.30 9.40 -6.26
CA GLN A 227 4.76 8.94 -4.95
C GLN A 227 3.61 9.11 -3.96
N ILE A 228 3.35 8.07 -3.16
CA ILE A 228 2.19 8.04 -2.27
C ILE A 228 2.55 8.28 -0.81
N GLU A 229 1.59 8.81 -0.06
CA GLU A 229 1.53 8.75 1.39
C GLU A 229 0.30 7.92 1.77
N TYR A 230 0.53 6.65 2.08
CA TYR A 230 -0.50 5.76 2.56
C TYR A 230 -0.89 6.12 3.99
N GLN A 231 -2.17 6.46 4.17
CA GLN A 231 -2.80 6.71 5.46
C GLN A 231 -3.98 5.74 5.61
N GLY A 232 -3.71 4.59 6.20
CA GLY A 232 -4.69 3.51 6.33
C GLY A 232 -5.69 3.73 7.47
N LEU A 233 -6.22 2.62 7.99
CA LEU A 233 -7.15 2.61 9.13
C LEU A 233 -6.50 3.17 10.39
N THR A 234 -5.18 3.04 10.50
CA THR A 234 -4.39 3.57 11.59
C THR A 234 -4.17 5.08 11.47
N GLY A 235 -4.39 5.68 10.30
CA GLY A 235 -4.17 7.10 10.04
C GLY A 235 -2.73 7.42 9.65
N SER A 236 -2.34 8.70 9.76
CA SER A 236 -0.98 9.15 9.44
C SER A 236 0.01 8.67 10.49
N GLN A 237 1.16 8.16 10.04
CA GLN A 237 2.28 7.74 10.89
C GLN A 237 3.39 8.81 10.80
N SER A 238 3.16 9.97 11.44
CA SER A 238 4.04 11.15 11.40
C SER A 238 4.94 11.28 12.63
#